data_AF-A0A809RUQ5-F1
#
_entry.id   AF-A0A809RUQ5-F1
#
_cell.length_a   1.000
_cell.length_b   1.000
_cell.length_c   1.000
_cell.angle_alpha   90.00
_cell.angle_beta   90.00
_cell.angle_gamma   90.00
#
_symmetry.space_group_name_H-M   'P 1'
#
loop_
_entity.id
_entity.type
_entity.pdbx_description
1 polymer ?
#
loop_
_entity_poly.entity_id
_entity_poly.type
_entity_poly.pdbx_seq_one_letter_code
_entity_poly.pdbx_strand_id
1 'polypeptide(L)'
;MINKDIKRLISKAVKEIINKSLLKVNYLSQKHNNKIHFIPKRYRILGGILQSMNIQFGNFIEILIQNLIKENPRYEIISKYSGKRYNNFLISQANEKQIDEYITRCQQDLNIDLDREYHNLLRSLKTNINKGKFIKSSHDIDLLFKNKKIIKFIMLKLNTMMIMILVNL
;
A
#
# COMPACT_ATOMS: atom_id res chain seq x y z
N MET A 1 -10.24 -9.56 22.11
CA MET A 1 -8.84 -9.88 22.46
C MET A 1 -7.96 -9.70 21.23
N ILE A 2 -7.24 -8.58 21.13
CA ILE A 2 -6.18 -8.45 20.11
C ILE A 2 -5.06 -9.40 20.52
N ASN A 3 -4.90 -10.45 19.73
CA ASN A 3 -4.06 -11.61 19.98
C ASN A 3 -2.62 -11.18 20.34
N LYS A 4 -2.10 -11.61 21.51
CA LYS A 4 -0.73 -11.28 22.00
C LYS A 4 0.34 -11.59 20.93
N ASP A 5 0.05 -12.53 20.04
CA ASP A 5 0.91 -12.90 18.91
C ASP A 5 1.07 -11.78 17.87
N ILE A 6 0.03 -11.01 17.57
CA ILE A 6 0.10 -9.90 16.60
C ILE A 6 0.99 -8.79 17.14
N LYS A 7 0.84 -8.41 18.42
CA LYS A 7 1.70 -7.39 19.05
C LYS A 7 3.17 -7.80 19.04
N ARG A 8 3.46 -9.08 19.31
CA ARG A 8 4.82 -9.63 19.26
C ARG A 8 5.39 -9.61 17.84
N LEU A 9 4.60 -10.00 16.83
CA LEU A 9 4.99 -9.95 15.42
C LEU A 9 5.32 -8.52 14.96
N ILE A 10 4.45 -7.56 15.29
CA ILE A 10 4.68 -6.14 14.98
C ILE A 10 5.96 -5.64 15.66
N SER A 11 6.14 -5.94 16.95
CA SER A 11 7.32 -5.50 17.71
C SER A 11 8.62 -6.07 17.14
N LYS A 12 8.62 -7.34 16.73
CA LYS A 12 9.78 -7.98 16.10
C LYS A 12 10.11 -7.32 14.77
N ALA A 13 9.10 -7.05 13.95
CA ALA A 13 9.29 -6.40 12.66
C ALA A 13 9.82 -4.97 12.78
N VAL A 14 9.28 -4.17 13.73
CA VAL A 14 9.80 -2.82 14.00
C VAL A 14 11.28 -2.86 14.40
N LYS A 15 11.67 -3.81 15.27
CA LYS A 15 13.09 -4.00 15.64
C LYS A 15 13.95 -4.34 14.43
N GLU A 16 13.49 -5.23 13.55
CA GLU A 16 14.22 -5.57 12.33
C GLU A 16 14.40 -4.38 11.38
N ILE A 17 13.36 -3.54 11.21
CA ILE A 17 13.42 -2.32 10.39
C ILE A 17 14.47 -1.35 10.94
N ILE A 18 14.46 -1.10 12.26
CA ILE A 18 15.44 -0.23 12.92
C ILE A 18 16.86 -0.77 12.71
N ASN A 19 17.08 -2.05 13.01
CA ASN A 19 18.40 -2.68 12.88
C ASN A 19 18.93 -2.63 11.45
N LYS A 20 18.10 -2.95 10.44
CA LYS A 20 18.50 -2.87 9.03
C LYS A 20 18.80 -1.44 8.58
N SER A 21 18.14 -0.45 9.15
CA SER A 21 18.36 0.96 8.82
C SER A 21 19.67 1.50 9.42
N LEU A 22 20.04 1.07 10.63
CA LEU A 22 21.31 1.45 11.28
C LEU A 22 22.55 0.99 10.49
N LEU A 23 22.49 -0.19 9.85
CA LEU A 23 23.58 -0.70 9.01
C LEU A 23 23.92 0.22 7.82
N LYS A 24 22.98 1.08 7.40
CA LYS A 24 23.18 1.99 6.26
C LYS A 24 23.88 3.30 6.61
N VAL A 25 24.08 3.61 7.90
CA VAL A 25 24.69 4.88 8.35
C VAL A 25 26.07 5.07 7.72
N ASN A 26 26.92 4.05 7.77
CA ASN A 26 28.29 4.11 7.24
C ASN A 26 28.30 4.28 5.72
N TYR A 27 27.45 3.51 5.01
CA TYR A 27 27.29 3.63 3.56
C TYR A 27 26.82 5.03 3.14
N LEU A 28 25.80 5.58 3.81
CA LEU A 28 25.29 6.93 3.53
C LEU A 28 26.36 7.99 3.82
N SER A 29 27.11 7.83 4.92
CA SER A 29 28.21 8.72 5.27
C SER A 29 29.29 8.74 4.18
N GLN A 30 29.70 7.60 3.66
CA GLN A 30 30.68 7.51 2.57
C GLN A 30 30.12 8.12 1.27
N LYS A 31 28.88 7.80 0.90
CA LYS A 31 28.21 8.31 -0.31
C LYS A 31 28.14 9.85 -0.34
N HIS A 32 27.98 10.48 0.82
CA HIS A 32 27.87 11.93 0.93
C HIS A 32 29.21 12.64 1.19
N ASN A 33 30.33 11.92 1.41
CA ASN A 33 31.66 12.53 1.48
C ASN A 33 32.15 13.01 0.11
N ASN A 34 31.75 12.33 -0.95
CA ASN A 34 32.25 12.59 -2.30
C ASN A 34 31.38 13.59 -3.08
N LYS A 35 30.50 14.34 -2.40
CA LYS A 35 29.50 15.21 -3.02
C LYS A 35 29.43 16.55 -2.31
N ILE A 36 29.39 17.63 -3.09
CA ILE A 36 29.12 18.97 -2.57
C ILE A 36 27.61 19.09 -2.30
N HIS A 37 27.25 19.59 -1.13
CA HIS A 37 25.86 19.70 -0.69
C HIS A 37 25.60 21.07 -0.08
N PHE A 38 24.47 21.67 -0.47
CA PHE A 38 23.93 22.87 0.18
C PHE A 38 23.43 22.59 1.60
N ILE A 39 22.86 21.39 1.81
CA ILE A 39 22.35 20.96 3.12
C ILE A 39 23.45 20.19 3.87
N PRO A 40 23.69 20.47 5.17
CA PRO A 40 24.68 19.75 5.96
C PRO A 40 24.57 18.23 5.87
N LYS A 41 25.74 17.57 5.76
CA LYS A 41 25.87 16.12 5.60
C LYS A 41 25.07 15.31 6.63
N ARG A 42 25.06 15.74 7.89
CA ARG A 42 24.32 15.08 8.98
C ARG A 42 22.82 14.96 8.69
N TYR A 43 22.20 15.99 8.11
CA TYR A 43 20.77 15.99 7.78
C TYR A 43 20.48 15.16 6.54
N ARG A 44 21.41 15.09 5.59
CA ARG A 44 21.30 14.19 4.42
C ARG A 44 21.37 12.72 4.83
N ILE A 45 22.29 12.38 5.73
CA ILE A 45 22.39 11.03 6.30
C ILE A 45 21.10 10.68 7.04
N LEU A 46 20.63 11.58 7.92
CA LEU A 46 19.38 11.40 8.66
C LEU A 46 18.18 11.20 7.71
N GLY A 47 18.04 12.07 6.70
CA GLY A 47 16.99 11.95 5.68
C GLY A 47 17.06 10.62 4.91
N GLY A 48 18.26 10.15 4.58
CA GLY A 48 18.45 8.85 3.94
C GLY A 48 18.07 7.66 4.83
N ILE A 49 18.32 7.75 6.15
CA ILE A 49 17.89 6.76 7.13
C ILE A 49 16.36 6.75 7.22
N LEU A 50 15.73 7.92 7.40
CA LEU A 50 14.27 8.05 7.48
C LEU A 50 13.58 7.54 6.21
N GLN A 51 14.11 7.87 5.03
CA GLN A 51 13.61 7.35 3.77
C GLN A 51 13.72 5.83 3.70
N SER A 52 14.85 5.25 4.12
CA SER A 52 15.04 3.80 4.16
C SER A 52 14.04 3.14 5.11
N MET A 53 13.82 3.72 6.30
CA MET A 53 12.84 3.23 7.26
C MET A 53 11.43 3.26 6.67
N ASN A 54 11.05 4.33 5.97
CA ASN A 54 9.74 4.45 5.34
C ASN A 54 9.51 3.34 4.29
N ILE A 55 10.50 3.09 3.42
CA ILE A 55 10.44 2.01 2.42
C ILE A 55 10.32 0.64 3.11
N GLN A 56 11.13 0.39 4.14
CA GLN A 56 11.11 -0.87 4.88
C GLN A 56 9.79 -1.10 5.62
N PHE A 57 9.19 -0.03 6.14
CA PHE A 57 7.88 -0.09 6.77
C PHE A 57 6.77 -0.44 5.77
N GLY A 58 6.77 0.18 4.59
CA GLY A 58 5.85 -0.20 3.50
C GLY A 58 5.96 -1.69 3.15
N ASN A 59 7.18 -2.18 2.91
CA ASN A 59 7.42 -3.60 2.62
C ASN A 59 6.96 -4.52 3.76
N PHE A 60 7.10 -4.10 5.02
CA PHE A 60 6.62 -4.89 6.14
C PHE A 60 5.09 -5.01 6.16
N ILE A 61 4.37 -3.91 5.95
CA ILE A 61 2.90 -3.93 5.88
C ILE A 61 2.43 -4.84 4.75
N GLU A 62 3.11 -4.82 3.60
CA GLU A 62 2.83 -5.71 2.47
C GLU A 62 2.92 -7.19 2.88
N ILE A 63 4.06 -7.60 3.44
CA ILE A 63 4.32 -8.97 3.88
C ILE A 63 3.31 -9.39 4.95
N LEU A 64 3.03 -8.51 5.91
CA LEU A 64 2.07 -8.79 6.98
C LEU A 64 0.67 -9.08 6.41
N ILE A 65 0.18 -8.22 5.51
CA ILE A 65 -1.14 -8.38 4.89
C ILE A 65 -1.19 -9.65 4.04
N GLN A 66 -0.14 -9.93 3.25
CA GLN A 66 -0.04 -11.16 2.47
C GLN A 66 -0.13 -12.41 3.36
N ASN A 67 0.58 -12.43 4.49
CA ASN A 67 0.54 -13.55 5.43
C ASN A 67 -0.85 -13.70 6.06
N LEU A 68 -1.47 -12.60 6.50
CA LEU A 68 -2.83 -12.64 7.05
C LEU A 68 -3.86 -13.19 6.06
N ILE A 69 -3.71 -12.88 4.77
CA ILE A 69 -4.60 -13.37 3.71
C ILE A 69 -4.34 -14.85 3.42
N LYS A 70 -3.07 -15.29 3.39
CA LYS A 70 -2.70 -16.71 3.18
C LYS A 70 -3.24 -17.62 4.26
N GLU A 71 -3.17 -17.19 5.53
CA GLU A 71 -3.68 -17.95 6.67
C GLU A 71 -5.21 -18.05 6.70
N ASN A 72 -5.91 -17.15 5.99
CA ASN A 72 -7.36 -17.13 5.99
C ASN A 72 -7.94 -17.91 4.79
N PRO A 73 -8.56 -19.09 5.00
CA PRO A 73 -9.01 -19.96 3.92
C PRO A 73 -10.11 -19.35 3.04
N ARG A 74 -10.77 -18.28 3.51
CA ARG A 74 -11.79 -17.54 2.77
C ARG A 74 -11.23 -16.77 1.58
N TYR A 75 -9.94 -16.44 1.60
CA TYR A 75 -9.30 -15.64 0.56
C TYR A 75 -8.37 -16.48 -0.32
N GLU A 76 -8.12 -15.98 -1.52
CA GLU A 76 -7.20 -16.57 -2.48
C GLU A 76 -6.38 -15.44 -3.12
N ILE A 77 -5.06 -15.53 -3.03
CA ILE A 77 -4.15 -14.57 -3.67
C ILE A 77 -4.05 -14.92 -5.15
N ILE A 78 -4.19 -13.90 -6.01
CA ILE A 78 -4.06 -14.03 -7.44
C ILE A 78 -2.61 -13.77 -7.82
N SER A 79 -1.80 -14.82 -7.74
CA SER A 79 -0.35 -14.80 -8.02
C SER A 79 -0.01 -14.33 -9.43
N LYS A 80 -0.96 -14.45 -10.37
CA LYS A 80 -0.79 -13.96 -11.75
C LYS A 80 -0.48 -12.46 -11.81
N TYR A 81 -1.05 -11.66 -10.90
CA TYR A 81 -0.93 -10.20 -10.90
C TYR A 81 -0.24 -9.63 -9.65
N SER A 82 -0.31 -10.33 -8.52
CA SER A 82 0.29 -9.88 -7.25
C SER A 82 1.82 -9.80 -7.32
N GLY A 83 2.39 -8.70 -6.80
CA GLY A 83 3.83 -8.44 -6.84
C GLY A 83 4.39 -8.14 -8.24
N LYS A 84 3.53 -7.92 -9.24
CA LYS A 84 3.95 -7.66 -10.62
C LYS A 84 3.76 -6.20 -10.99
N ARG A 85 4.62 -5.75 -11.90
CA ARG A 85 4.57 -4.42 -12.49
C ARG A 85 3.85 -4.44 -13.83
N TYR A 86 3.31 -3.29 -14.21
CA TYR A 86 2.68 -3.07 -15.52
C TYR A 86 1.54 -4.03 -15.86
N ASN A 87 0.73 -4.41 -14.86
CA ASN A 87 -0.45 -5.22 -15.11
C ASN A 87 -1.51 -4.38 -15.80
N ASN A 88 -1.96 -4.81 -16.99
CA ASN A 88 -2.94 -4.08 -17.77
C ASN A 88 -4.37 -4.51 -17.39
N PHE A 89 -5.17 -3.55 -16.92
CA PHE A 89 -6.57 -3.76 -16.57
C PHE A 89 -7.47 -2.84 -17.39
N LEU A 90 -8.70 -3.30 -17.63
CA LEU A 90 -9.77 -2.43 -18.08
C LEU A 90 -10.43 -1.84 -16.83
N ILE A 91 -10.37 -0.53 -16.66
CA ILE A 91 -10.90 0.15 -15.47
C ILE A 91 -11.85 1.26 -15.92
N SER A 92 -12.94 1.45 -15.18
CA SER A 92 -13.85 2.58 -15.37
C SER A 92 -13.16 3.87 -14.92
N GLN A 93 -13.01 4.82 -15.83
CA GLN A 93 -12.38 6.12 -15.56
C GLN A 93 -13.12 6.89 -14.46
N ALA A 94 -14.46 6.74 -14.39
CA ALA A 94 -15.27 7.35 -13.35
C ALA A 94 -14.97 6.76 -11.97
N ASN A 95 -14.78 5.44 -11.89
CA ASN A 95 -14.43 4.77 -10.64
C ASN A 95 -13.02 5.12 -10.18
N GLU A 96 -12.05 5.18 -11.09
CA GLU A 96 -10.68 5.60 -10.79
C GLU A 96 -10.67 7.02 -10.19
N LYS A 97 -11.36 7.97 -10.83
CA LYS A 97 -11.49 9.33 -10.30
C LYS A 97 -12.14 9.37 -8.91
N GLN A 98 -13.20 8.60 -8.68
CA GLN A 98 -13.85 8.54 -7.37
C GLN A 98 -12.94 8.00 -6.27
N ILE A 99 -12.09 7.02 -6.60
CA ILE A 99 -11.10 6.47 -5.67
C ILE A 99 -10.06 7.55 -5.34
N ASP A 100 -9.52 8.26 -6.33
CA ASP A 100 -8.55 9.33 -6.11
C ASP A 100 -9.12 10.48 -5.28
N GLU A 101 -10.37 10.88 -5.53
CA GLU A 101 -11.09 11.88 -4.75
C GLU A 101 -11.29 11.44 -3.30
N TYR A 102 -11.66 10.18 -3.08
CA TYR A 102 -11.78 9.61 -1.74
C TYR A 102 -10.44 9.64 -0.99
N ILE A 103 -9.35 9.21 -1.64
CA ILE A 103 -8.01 9.22 -1.04
C ILE A 103 -7.60 10.64 -0.67
N THR A 104 -7.78 11.59 -1.60
CA THR A 104 -7.45 12.99 -1.39
C THR A 104 -8.21 13.55 -0.19
N ARG A 105 -9.50 13.23 -0.06
CA ARG A 105 -10.32 13.63 1.09
C ARG A 105 -9.80 13.04 2.40
N CYS A 106 -9.46 11.75 2.41
CA CYS A 106 -8.90 11.09 3.58
C CYS A 106 -7.56 11.70 4.04
N GLN A 107 -6.80 12.26 3.11
CA GLN A 107 -5.52 12.92 3.41
C GLN A 107 -5.70 14.35 3.94
N GLN A 108 -6.80 15.01 3.58
CA GLN A 108 -7.03 16.43 3.90
C GLN A 108 -7.90 16.62 5.14
N ASP A 109 -8.89 15.75 5.37
CA ASP A 109 -9.82 15.86 6.49
C ASP A 109 -9.41 14.93 7.65
N LEU A 110 -8.94 15.55 8.73
CA LEU A 110 -8.49 14.83 9.94
C LEU A 110 -9.66 14.26 10.78
N ASN A 111 -10.89 14.72 10.54
CA ASN A 111 -12.08 14.30 11.31
C ASN A 111 -12.99 13.37 10.50
N ILE A 112 -12.53 12.90 9.35
CA ILE A 112 -13.31 12.05 8.47
C ILE A 112 -13.66 10.72 9.15
N ASP A 113 -14.94 10.34 9.08
CA ASP A 113 -15.37 8.99 9.44
C ASP A 113 -15.03 8.03 8.30
N LEU A 114 -13.85 7.42 8.40
CA LEU A 114 -13.31 6.52 7.39
C LEU A 114 -14.23 5.34 7.11
N ASP A 115 -14.86 4.75 8.12
CA ASP A 115 -15.73 3.58 7.94
C ASP A 115 -16.96 3.96 7.12
N ARG A 116 -17.60 5.09 7.46
CA ARG A 116 -18.75 5.60 6.72
C ARG A 116 -18.38 5.98 5.29
N GLU A 117 -17.31 6.74 5.10
CA GLU A 117 -16.91 7.22 3.77
C GLU A 117 -16.46 6.08 2.86
N TYR A 118 -15.77 5.08 3.43
CA TYR A 118 -15.43 3.86 2.70
C TYR A 118 -16.67 3.08 2.26
N HIS A 119 -17.68 2.95 3.12
CA HIS A 119 -18.95 2.32 2.75
C HIS A 119 -19.71 3.12 1.67
N ASN A 120 -19.63 4.45 1.70
CA ASN A 120 -20.19 5.32 0.67
C ASN A 120 -19.49 5.09 -0.67
N LEU A 121 -18.15 5.07 -0.70
CA LEU A 121 -17.36 4.77 -1.89
C LEU A 121 -17.72 3.40 -2.46
N LEU A 122 -17.78 2.36 -1.62
CA LEU A 122 -18.16 1.01 -2.07
C LEU A 122 -19.55 0.96 -2.72
N ARG A 123 -20.49 1.77 -2.22
CA ARG A 123 -21.83 1.87 -2.81
C ARG A 123 -21.78 2.61 -4.15
N SER A 124 -21.04 3.70 -4.26
CA SER A 124 -20.92 4.48 -5.51
C SER A 124 -20.20 3.70 -6.62
N LEU A 125 -19.12 3.00 -6.28
CA LEU A 125 -18.36 2.17 -7.23
C LEU A 125 -19.24 1.08 -7.83
N LYS A 126 -20.09 0.43 -7.02
CA LYS A 126 -21.03 -0.58 -7.48
C LYS A 126 -22.07 -0.06 -8.45
N THR A 127 -22.60 1.15 -8.21
CA THR A 127 -23.57 1.77 -9.11
C THR A 127 -22.99 2.16 -10.47
N ASN A 128 -21.66 2.27 -10.55
CA ASN A 128 -20.92 2.69 -11.73
C ASN A 128 -20.25 1.53 -12.50
N ILE A 129 -20.40 0.27 -12.08
CA ILE A 129 -19.73 -0.89 -12.69
C ILE A 129 -19.98 -0.99 -14.20
N ASN A 130 -21.16 -0.60 -14.69
CA ASN A 130 -21.52 -0.67 -16.11
C ASN A 130 -21.68 0.71 -16.76
N LYS A 131 -21.27 1.77 -16.08
CA LYS A 131 -21.49 3.16 -16.53
C LYS A 131 -20.16 3.86 -16.78
N GLY A 132 -20.07 4.49 -17.94
CA GLY A 132 -18.93 5.33 -18.31
C GLY A 132 -17.92 4.66 -19.22
N LYS A 133 -16.85 5.41 -19.51
CA LYS A 133 -15.77 4.99 -20.41
C LYS A 133 -14.79 4.09 -19.66
N PHE A 134 -14.53 2.92 -20.22
CA PHE A 134 -13.44 2.07 -19.76
C PHE A 134 -12.16 2.41 -20.50
N ILE A 135 -11.06 2.45 -19.75
CA ILE A 135 -9.72 2.67 -20.29
C ILE A 135 -8.82 1.51 -19.91
N LYS A 136 -7.89 1.17 -20.80
CA LYS A 136 -6.78 0.28 -20.45
C LYS A 136 -5.76 1.11 -19.66
N SER A 137 -5.51 0.70 -18.43
CA SER A 137 -4.49 1.32 -17.59
C SER A 137 -3.54 0.27 -17.04
N SER A 138 -2.27 0.67 -16.92
CA SER A 138 -1.19 -0.19 -16.46
C SER A 138 -0.87 0.12 -15.00
N HIS A 139 -0.96 -0.90 -14.15
CA HIS A 139 -0.78 -0.74 -12.70
C HIS A 139 0.26 -1.70 -12.14
N ASP A 140 1.08 -1.15 -11.24
CA ASP A 140 1.86 -1.93 -10.30
C ASP A 140 0.95 -2.40 -9.17
N ILE A 141 0.95 -3.71 -8.93
CA ILE A 141 0.11 -4.34 -7.92
C ILE A 141 1.00 -4.97 -6.86
N ASP A 142 0.93 -4.46 -5.63
CA ASP A 142 1.62 -5.08 -4.50
C ASP A 142 0.90 -6.39 -4.12
N LEU A 143 -0.43 -6.34 -3.98
CA LEU A 143 -1.23 -7.53 -3.69
C LEU A 143 -2.62 -7.48 -4.32
N LEU A 144 -3.00 -8.56 -4.99
CA LEU A 144 -4.36 -8.79 -5.51
C LEU A 144 -4.89 -10.12 -4.99
N PHE A 145 -6.03 -10.08 -4.30
CA PHE A 145 -6.68 -11.27 -3.77
C PHE A 145 -8.19 -11.19 -3.93
N LYS A 146 -8.83 -12.36 -3.96
CA LYS A 146 -10.29 -12.48 -4.02
C LYS A 146 -10.85 -13.20 -2.82
N ASN A 147 -12.09 -12.89 -2.46
CA ASN A 147 -12.87 -13.73 -1.57
C ASN A 147 -13.41 -14.92 -2.38
N LYS A 148 -13.22 -16.15 -1.89
CA LYS A 148 -13.71 -17.34 -2.61
C LYS A 148 -15.24 -17.38 -2.72
N LYS A 149 -15.97 -16.74 -1.80
CA LYS A 149 -17.44 -16.72 -1.78
C LYS A 149 -18.07 -15.54 -2.52
N ILE A 150 -17.32 -14.44 -2.70
CA ILE A 150 -17.82 -13.21 -3.33
C ILE A 150 -16.74 -12.77 -4.30
N ILE A 151 -17.03 -12.71 -5.59
CA ILE A 151 -16.08 -12.26 -6.63
C ILE A 151 -15.81 -10.75 -6.42
N LYS A 152 -14.96 -10.44 -5.44
CA LYS A 152 -14.49 -9.11 -5.08
C LYS A 152 -12.98 -9.18 -5.07
N PHE A 153 -12.35 -8.34 -5.87
CA PHE A 153 -10.91 -8.23 -5.93
C PHE A 153 -10.48 -7.04 -5.08
N ILE A 154 -9.55 -7.26 -4.17
CA ILE A 154 -8.97 -6.20 -3.34
C ILE A 154 -7.53 -6.05 -3.79
N MET A 155 -7.21 -4.85 -4.27
CA MET A 155 -5.88 -4.41 -4.63
C MET A 155 -5.34 -3.54 -3.50
N LEU A 156 -4.14 -3.87 -3.05
CA LEU A 156 -3.38 -3.06 -2.10
C LEU A 156 -2.25 -2.37 -2.87
N LYS A 157 -2.12 -1.04 -2.71
CA LYS A 157 -0.98 -0.26 -3.20
C LYS A 157 -0.43 0.62 -2.08
N LEU A 158 0.75 0.28 -1.55
CA LEU A 158 1.26 0.83 -0.30
C LEU A 158 2.08 2.11 -0.46
N ASN A 159 2.61 2.40 -1.67
CA ASN A 159 3.31 3.65 -1.94
C ASN A 159 2.43 4.92 -1.80
N THR A 160 1.10 4.76 -1.72
CA THR A 160 0.15 5.86 -1.52
C THR A 160 -0.99 5.51 -0.55
N MET A 161 -0.86 4.41 0.19
CA MET A 161 -1.92 3.86 1.06
C MET A 161 -3.29 3.74 0.35
N MET A 162 -3.29 3.15 -0.85
CA MET A 162 -4.49 2.96 -1.66
C MET A 162 -4.99 1.51 -1.54
N ILE A 163 -6.16 1.33 -0.93
CA ILE A 163 -6.94 0.09 -1.02
C ILE A 163 -7.89 0.26 -2.20
N MET A 164 -7.48 -0.20 -3.37
CA MET A 164 -8.34 -0.18 -4.56
C MET A 164 -9.17 -1.47 -4.59
N ILE A 165 -10.49 -1.36 -4.48
CA ILE A 165 -11.36 -2.52 -4.64
C ILE A 165 -11.83 -2.55 -6.09
N LEU A 166 -11.25 -3.45 -6.86
CA LEU A 166 -11.75 -3.79 -8.19
C LEU A 166 -13.00 -4.66 -7.99
N VAL A 167 -14.16 -4.02 -8.09
CA VAL A 167 -15.43 -4.74 -8.17
C VAL A 167 -15.69 -5.08 -9.63
N ASN A 168 -15.61 -6.38 -9.94
CA ASN A 168 -15.86 -7.04 -11.22
C ASN A 168 -14.94 -6.64 -12.39
N LEU A 169 -13.96 -7.52 -12.66
CA LEU A 169 -13.61 -7.93 -14.02
C LEU A 169 -14.64 -8.94 -14.50
#